data_AF-A0AAD0MN25-F1
#
_entry.id   AF-A0AAD0MN25-F1
#
_cell.length_a   1.000
_cell.length_b   1.000
_cell.length_c   1.000
_cell.angle_alpha   90.00
_cell.angle_beta   90.00
_cell.angle_gamma   90.00
#
_symmetry.space_group_name_H-M   'P 1'
#
loop_
_entity.id
_entity.type
_entity.pdbx_description
1 polymer ?
#
loop_
_entity_poly.entity_id
_entity_poly.type
_entity_poly.pdbx_seq_one_letter_code
_entity_poly.pdbx_strand_id
1 'polypeptide(L)'
;MDNFLKWLMSGNHLAYASSLLTFCCLALFGLGSFIYKKYLVRKGEFFISPTFNTKNITYMGIMIACSVSVTVVISLVAPITVFPPIRVAFEGIMIKITGMIFGPIIGLIVGLITELLTMLFIPSFIHPAYFLVAIGFGFWAGMASFTFKLKSKQQWITITIITLFIIAATAFLYNTLQYLTPDENGNVKLFGIAVKKELIPMLFIIMMGILLSICYIMCGIFVLLKKQKWLEIILPIFLICIVTEILITVLTAAWGDAGLLTSNTDDGYISMVALRVVQIPLKIIFNTALLATVYSVLRPLIKK
;
A
#
# COMPACT_ATOMS: atom_id res chain seq x y z
N MET A 1 26.12 -9.41 6.76
CA MET A 1 24.69 -9.41 6.40
C MET A 1 23.83 -9.70 7.62
N ASP A 2 24.20 -10.70 8.42
CA ASP A 2 23.46 -11.13 9.62
C ASP A 2 23.26 -10.05 10.69
N ASN A 3 24.27 -9.21 10.96
CA ASN A 3 24.13 -8.11 11.94
C ASN A 3 23.13 -7.04 11.47
N PHE A 4 23.02 -6.81 10.16
CA PHE A 4 22.04 -5.87 9.60
C PHE A 4 20.62 -6.43 9.69
N LEU A 5 20.43 -7.72 9.40
CA LEU A 5 19.13 -8.38 9.52
C LEU A 5 18.65 -8.47 10.98
N LYS A 6 19.57 -8.74 11.91
CA LYS A 6 19.30 -8.67 13.36
C LYS A 6 18.93 -7.27 13.82
N TRP A 7 19.61 -6.24 13.31
CA TRP A 7 19.25 -4.85 13.59
C TRP A 7 17.87 -4.48 13.03
N LEU A 8 17.53 -4.97 11.83
CA LEU A 8 16.23 -4.70 11.20
C LEU A 8 15.05 -5.27 12.00
N MET A 9 15.29 -6.35 12.74
CA MET A 9 14.30 -7.04 13.58
C MET A 9 14.23 -6.49 15.02
N SER A 10 15.16 -5.63 15.42
CA SER A 10 15.12 -4.96 16.72
C SER A 10 14.10 -3.82 16.69
N GLY A 11 13.15 -3.82 17.62
CA GLY A 11 12.14 -2.78 17.78
C GLY A 11 11.38 -2.44 16.48
N ASN A 12 11.35 -1.15 16.12
CA ASN A 12 10.57 -0.63 14.99
C ASN A 12 11.40 -0.39 13.71
N HIS A 13 12.60 -0.95 13.62
CA HIS A 13 13.55 -0.66 12.53
C HIS A 13 13.06 -1.09 11.14
N LEU A 14 12.26 -2.15 11.05
CA LEU A 14 11.64 -2.60 9.79
C LEU A 14 10.65 -1.56 9.22
N ALA A 15 9.91 -0.87 10.10
CA ALA A 15 8.99 0.20 9.71
C ALA A 15 9.76 1.44 9.24
N TYR A 16 10.87 1.78 9.91
CA TYR A 16 11.76 2.84 9.46
C TYR A 16 12.41 2.51 8.12
N ALA A 17 12.81 1.25 7.89
CA ALA A 17 13.35 0.81 6.61
C ALA A 17 12.32 0.94 5.48
N SER A 18 11.06 0.53 5.70
CA SER A 18 10.00 0.69 4.70
C SER A 18 9.66 2.15 4.42
N SER A 19 9.61 2.97 5.47
CA SER A 19 9.38 4.42 5.37
C SER A 19 10.53 5.09 4.61
N LEU A 20 11.78 4.75 4.95
CA LEU A 20 12.97 5.23 4.26
C LEU A 20 12.97 4.81 2.79
N LEU A 21 12.60 3.57 2.48
CA LEU A 21 12.46 3.10 1.10
C LEU A 21 11.42 3.94 0.34
N THR A 22 10.27 4.23 0.96
CA THR A 22 9.24 5.09 0.36
C THR A 22 9.79 6.50 0.10
N PHE A 23 10.50 7.10 1.06
CA PHE A 23 11.14 8.41 0.86
C PHE A 23 12.25 8.39 -0.19
N CYS A 24 13.07 7.35 -0.24
CA CYS A 24 14.09 7.17 -1.28
C CYS A 24 13.45 7.06 -2.66
N CYS A 25 12.39 6.26 -2.82
CA CYS A 25 11.65 6.17 -4.07
C CYS A 25 11.02 7.51 -4.47
N LEU A 26 10.48 8.24 -3.51
CA LEU A 26 9.93 9.58 -3.73
C LEU A 26 11.01 10.56 -4.18
N ALA A 27 12.18 10.56 -3.52
CA ALA A 27 13.32 11.39 -3.87
C ALA A 27 13.86 11.04 -5.26
N LEU A 28 14.02 9.75 -5.58
CA LEU A 28 14.42 9.29 -6.91
C LEU A 28 13.41 9.67 -7.99
N PHE A 29 12.12 9.56 -7.70
CA PHE A 29 11.05 9.98 -8.60
C PHE A 29 11.09 11.50 -8.83
N GLY A 30 11.30 12.29 -7.77
CA GLY A 30 11.45 13.74 -7.83
C GLY A 30 12.67 14.15 -8.66
N LEU A 31 13.83 13.52 -8.41
CA LEU A 31 15.07 13.74 -9.18
C LEU A 31 14.90 13.34 -10.65
N GLY A 32 14.31 12.17 -10.93
CA GLY A 32 14.04 11.70 -12.28
C GLY A 32 13.11 12.66 -13.03
N SER A 33 12.04 13.12 -12.37
CA SER A 33 11.10 14.11 -12.94
C SER A 33 11.79 15.45 -13.20
N PHE A 34 12.67 15.89 -12.30
CA PHE A 34 13.44 17.11 -12.47
C PHE A 34 14.43 17.03 -13.63
N ILE A 35 15.19 15.93 -13.73
CA ILE A 35 16.14 15.69 -14.83
C ILE A 35 15.39 15.62 -16.17
N TYR A 36 14.27 14.89 -16.22
CA TYR A 36 13.45 14.79 -17.42
C TYR A 36 12.91 16.15 -17.86
N LYS A 37 12.41 16.96 -16.92
CA LYS A 37 11.97 18.34 -17.21
C LYS A 37 13.12 19.19 -17.74
N LYS A 38 14.31 19.11 -17.14
CA LYS A 38 15.52 19.83 -17.61
C LYS A 38 15.96 19.37 -19.01
N TYR A 39 15.83 18.09 -19.32
CA TYR A 39 16.10 17.54 -20.64
C TYR A 39 15.12 18.07 -21.70
N LEU A 40 13.83 18.13 -21.39
CA LEU A 40 12.81 18.69 -22.30
C LEU A 40 12.98 20.19 -22.53
N VAL A 41 13.28 20.96 -21.47
CA VAL A 41 13.58 22.40 -21.58
C VAL A 41 14.81 22.64 -22.45
N ARG A 42 15.85 21.79 -22.34
CA ARG A 42 17.03 21.84 -23.23
C ARG A 42 16.70 21.54 -24.69
N LYS A 43 15.64 20.78 -24.97
CA LYS A 43 15.13 20.53 -26.33
C LYS A 43 14.25 21.66 -26.88
N GLY A 44 14.00 22.73 -26.11
CA GLY A 44 13.18 23.85 -26.52
C GLY A 44 11.67 23.64 -26.33
N GLU A 45 11.26 22.52 -25.73
CA GLU A 45 9.85 22.29 -25.38
C GLU A 45 9.56 22.90 -23.99
N PHE A 46 8.90 24.04 -23.95
CA PHE A 46 8.38 24.62 -22.71
C PHE A 46 7.25 23.75 -22.17
N PHE A 47 7.58 22.86 -21.23
CA PHE A 47 6.60 22.02 -20.57
C PHE A 47 5.99 22.73 -19.35
N ILE A 48 4.82 23.34 -19.53
CA ILE A 48 3.91 23.66 -18.42
C ILE A 48 3.31 22.33 -17.98
N SER A 49 3.58 21.91 -16.74
CA SER A 49 3.08 20.63 -16.23
C SER A 49 1.55 20.60 -16.30
N PRO A 50 0.91 19.72 -17.09
CA PRO A 50 -0.54 19.66 -17.21
C PRO A 50 -1.22 19.12 -15.94
N THR A 51 -0.43 18.77 -14.91
CA THR A 51 -0.90 18.20 -13.64
C THR A 51 -1.70 19.21 -12.82
N PHE A 52 -1.31 20.49 -12.81
CA PHE A 52 -1.94 21.55 -12.03
C PHE A 52 -2.74 22.51 -12.91
N ASN A 53 -3.82 22.02 -13.50
CA ASN A 53 -4.85 22.85 -14.12
C ASN A 53 -5.99 23.06 -13.11
N THR A 54 -6.69 24.19 -13.15
CA THR A 54 -7.88 24.49 -12.34
C THR A 54 -8.85 23.31 -12.29
N LYS A 55 -9.12 22.65 -13.43
CA LYS A 55 -9.97 21.46 -13.50
C LYS A 55 -9.48 20.31 -12.62
N ASN A 56 -8.17 20.03 -12.64
CA ASN A 56 -7.59 18.97 -11.82
C ASN A 56 -7.58 19.35 -10.34
N ILE A 57 -7.33 20.61 -10.01
CA ILE A 57 -7.38 21.12 -8.63
C ILE A 57 -8.80 20.99 -8.07
N THR A 58 -9.81 21.33 -8.86
CA THR A 58 -11.22 21.13 -8.47
C THR A 58 -11.52 19.65 -8.23
N TYR A 59 -11.09 18.74 -9.10
CA TYR A 59 -11.30 17.31 -8.87
C TYR A 59 -10.53 16.78 -7.66
N MET A 60 -9.31 17.24 -7.41
CA MET A 60 -8.57 16.90 -6.20
C MET A 60 -9.34 17.33 -4.96
N GLY A 61 -9.86 18.56 -4.94
CA GLY A 61 -10.68 19.07 -3.84
C GLY A 61 -11.96 18.25 -3.62
N ILE A 62 -12.66 17.88 -4.69
CA ILE A 62 -13.85 17.02 -4.61
C ILE A 62 -13.50 15.64 -4.04
N MET A 63 -12.38 15.04 -4.48
CA MET A 63 -11.96 13.72 -3.98
C MET A 63 -11.54 13.76 -2.52
N ILE A 64 -10.81 14.80 -2.08
CA ILE A 64 -10.46 15.01 -0.67
C ILE A 64 -11.72 15.18 0.16
N ALA A 65 -12.63 16.08 -0.24
CA ALA A 65 -13.88 16.33 0.48
C ALA A 65 -14.74 15.07 0.58
N CYS A 66 -14.86 14.30 -0.50
CA CYS A 66 -15.57 13.02 -0.51
C CYS A 66 -14.90 12.01 0.44
N SER A 67 -13.58 11.87 0.37
CA SER A 67 -12.82 10.96 1.24
C SER A 67 -13.01 11.29 2.72
N VAL A 68 -12.82 12.56 3.10
CA VAL A 68 -12.99 13.02 4.48
C VAL A 68 -14.43 12.84 4.94
N SER A 69 -15.41 13.25 4.13
CA SER A 69 -16.84 13.15 4.47
C SER A 69 -17.27 11.69 4.69
N VAL A 70 -16.91 10.79 3.79
CA VAL A 70 -17.22 9.36 3.92
C VAL A 70 -16.59 8.77 5.17
N THR A 71 -15.30 9.05 5.43
CA THR A 71 -14.62 8.55 6.64
C THR A 71 -15.26 9.09 7.93
N VAL A 72 -15.65 10.36 7.97
CA VAL A 72 -16.34 10.97 9.11
C VAL A 72 -17.71 10.34 9.33
N VAL A 73 -18.53 10.21 8.29
CA VAL A 73 -19.86 9.61 8.39
C VAL A 73 -19.78 8.14 8.85
N ILE A 74 -18.86 7.35 8.28
CA ILE A 74 -18.64 5.96 8.70
C ILE A 74 -18.20 5.91 10.17
N SER A 75 -17.33 6.83 10.61
CA SER A 75 -16.87 6.92 12.00
C SER A 75 -17.97 7.26 13.00
N LEU A 76 -18.95 8.05 12.58
CA LEU A 76 -20.12 8.37 13.40
C LEU A 76 -21.13 7.22 13.45
N VAL A 77 -21.32 6.48 12.35
CA VAL A 77 -22.30 5.38 12.28
C VAL A 77 -21.75 4.09 12.89
N ALA A 78 -20.47 3.80 12.69
CA ALA A 78 -19.80 2.59 13.16
C ALA A 78 -18.61 2.98 14.06
N PRO A 79 -18.81 3.12 15.39
CA PRO A 79 -17.78 3.60 16.32
C PRO A 79 -16.48 2.77 16.31
N ILE A 80 -16.54 1.51 15.89
CA ILE A 80 -15.34 0.66 15.70
C ILE A 80 -14.36 1.24 14.66
N THR A 81 -14.84 2.09 13.74
CA THR A 81 -13.99 2.72 12.74
C THR A 81 -13.27 3.96 13.25
N VAL A 82 -13.49 4.36 14.52
CA VAL A 82 -12.65 5.34 15.23
C VAL A 82 -11.28 4.75 15.57
N PHE A 83 -11.15 3.41 15.63
CA PHE A 83 -9.85 2.76 15.79
C PHE A 83 -8.96 3.04 14.55
N PRO A 84 -7.75 3.61 14.73
CA PRO A 84 -6.89 3.99 13.62
C PRO A 84 -6.62 2.90 12.57
N PRO A 85 -6.38 1.62 12.92
CA PRO A 85 -6.13 0.58 11.92
C PRO A 85 -7.30 0.39 10.95
N ILE A 86 -8.54 0.55 11.44
CA ILE A 86 -9.77 0.36 10.66
C ILE A 86 -10.09 1.64 9.88
N ARG A 87 -9.97 2.81 10.52
CA ARG A 87 -10.14 4.12 9.87
C ARG A 87 -9.24 4.27 8.65
N VAL A 88 -7.94 4.06 8.86
CA VAL A 88 -6.91 4.27 7.84
C VAL A 88 -7.07 3.26 6.70
N ALA A 89 -7.68 2.10 6.95
CA ALA A 89 -8.03 1.17 5.88
C ALA A 89 -9.13 1.73 4.96
N PHE A 90 -10.20 2.32 5.51
CA PHE A 90 -11.26 2.96 4.72
C PHE A 90 -10.77 4.22 4.00
N GLU A 91 -10.07 5.09 4.73
CA GLU A 91 -9.46 6.30 4.17
C GLU A 91 -8.47 5.96 3.04
N GLY A 92 -7.66 4.92 3.27
CA GLY A 92 -6.64 4.45 2.34
C GLY A 92 -7.18 4.02 0.98
N ILE A 93 -8.41 3.52 0.91
CA ILE A 93 -9.05 3.17 -0.38
C ILE A 93 -9.22 4.43 -1.25
N MET A 94 -9.78 5.49 -0.67
CA MET A 94 -10.05 6.74 -1.37
C MET A 94 -8.75 7.44 -1.80
N ILE A 95 -7.72 7.39 -0.95
CA ILE A 95 -6.38 7.88 -1.27
C ILE A 95 -5.77 7.08 -2.43
N LYS A 96 -5.87 5.74 -2.42
CA LYS A 96 -5.38 4.87 -3.50
C LYS A 96 -6.06 5.19 -4.84
N ILE A 97 -7.38 5.46 -4.83
CA ILE A 97 -8.12 5.87 -6.04
C ILE A 97 -7.57 7.18 -6.59
N THR A 98 -7.38 8.17 -5.73
CA THR A 98 -6.92 9.49 -6.16
C THR A 98 -5.49 9.44 -6.68
N GLY A 99 -4.59 8.71 -5.99
CA GLY A 99 -3.24 8.44 -6.48
C GLY A 99 -3.24 7.70 -7.81
N MET A 100 -4.11 6.69 -7.96
CA MET A 100 -4.25 5.95 -9.20
C MET A 100 -4.65 6.84 -10.39
N ILE A 101 -5.61 7.76 -10.19
CA ILE A 101 -6.14 8.63 -11.25
C ILE A 101 -5.17 9.76 -11.62
N PHE A 102 -4.61 10.43 -10.60
CA PHE A 102 -3.86 11.68 -10.79
C PHE A 102 -2.34 11.51 -10.73
N GLY A 103 -1.85 10.32 -10.37
CA GLY A 103 -0.44 10.00 -10.29
C GLY A 103 0.17 10.20 -8.90
N PRO A 104 1.48 9.90 -8.76
CA PRO A 104 2.13 9.70 -7.45
C PRO A 104 2.25 10.99 -6.61
N ILE A 105 2.55 12.13 -7.23
CA ILE A 105 2.69 13.42 -6.51
C ILE A 105 1.35 13.87 -5.96
N ILE A 106 0.29 13.79 -6.79
CA ILE A 106 -1.05 14.19 -6.36
C ILE A 106 -1.58 13.21 -5.31
N GLY A 107 -1.36 11.91 -5.48
CA GLY A 107 -1.69 10.91 -4.48
C GLY A 107 -1.07 11.22 -3.11
N LEU A 108 0.21 11.60 -3.09
CA LEU A 108 0.89 12.02 -1.86
C LEU A 108 0.22 13.22 -1.18
N ILE A 109 -0.05 14.28 -1.96
CA ILE A 109 -0.67 15.51 -1.43
C ILE A 109 -2.06 15.19 -0.87
N VAL A 110 -2.86 14.44 -1.63
CA VAL A 110 -4.20 14.04 -1.21
C VAL A 110 -4.14 13.18 0.04
N GLY A 111 -3.23 12.21 0.14
CA GLY A 111 -3.08 11.39 1.34
C GLY A 111 -2.73 12.22 2.58
N LEU A 112 -1.77 13.13 2.45
CA LEU A 112 -1.37 14.03 3.54
C LEU A 112 -2.53 14.92 4.02
N ILE A 113 -3.22 15.57 3.08
CA ILE A 113 -4.32 16.50 3.40
C ILE A 113 -5.51 15.73 3.97
N THR A 114 -5.82 14.55 3.42
CA THR A 114 -6.93 13.73 3.89
C THR A 114 -6.72 13.31 5.34
N GLU A 115 -5.54 12.79 5.70
CA GLU A 115 -5.26 12.36 7.08
C GLU A 115 -5.31 13.56 8.04
N LEU A 116 -4.75 14.71 7.66
CA LEU A 116 -4.81 15.94 8.46
C LEU A 116 -6.25 16.39 8.74
N LEU A 117 -7.11 16.35 7.71
CA LEU A 117 -8.51 16.73 7.86
C LEU A 117 -9.31 15.69 8.64
N THR A 118 -9.10 14.39 8.41
CA THR A 118 -9.82 13.34 9.14
C THR A 118 -9.47 13.36 10.63
N MET A 119 -8.22 13.65 11.00
CA MET A 119 -7.82 13.82 12.40
C MET A 119 -8.43 15.07 13.07
N LEU A 120 -8.78 16.11 12.29
CA LEU A 120 -9.45 17.30 12.83
C LEU A 120 -10.90 16.98 13.21
N PHE A 121 -11.59 16.15 12.41
CA PHE A 121 -13.00 15.82 12.62
C PHE A 121 -13.23 14.57 13.49
N ILE A 122 -12.30 13.61 13.48
CA ILE A 122 -12.42 12.36 14.22
C ILE A 122 -11.33 12.33 15.29
N PRO A 123 -11.68 12.46 16.58
CA PRO A 123 -10.70 12.35 17.65
C PRO A 123 -10.13 10.93 17.65
N SER A 124 -8.82 10.82 17.49
CA SER A 124 -8.12 9.53 17.40
C SER A 124 -6.70 9.62 17.93
N PHE A 125 -6.06 8.45 18.12
CA PHE A 125 -4.65 8.39 18.44
C PHE A 125 -3.79 8.90 17.28
N ILE A 126 -3.03 9.96 17.56
CA ILE A 126 -2.11 10.57 16.61
C ILE A 126 -0.78 9.82 16.69
N HIS A 127 -0.40 9.16 15.60
CA HIS A 127 0.90 8.52 15.49
C HIS A 127 1.56 8.86 14.14
N PRO A 128 2.86 9.21 14.10
CA PRO A 128 3.56 9.51 12.85
C PRO A 128 3.46 8.40 11.79
N ALA A 129 3.34 7.14 12.21
CA ALA A 129 3.16 6.01 11.30
C ALA A 129 1.92 6.17 10.39
N TYR A 130 0.79 6.68 10.92
CA TYR A 130 -0.44 6.79 10.13
C TYR A 130 -0.34 7.87 9.05
N PHE A 131 0.40 8.97 9.31
CA PHE A 131 0.76 9.94 8.27
C PHE A 131 1.58 9.32 7.14
N LEU A 132 2.60 8.52 7.51
CA LEU A 132 3.44 7.83 6.53
C LEU A 132 2.62 6.80 5.72
N VAL A 133 1.65 6.16 6.38
CA VAL A 133 0.72 5.24 5.71
C VAL A 133 -0.15 5.95 4.69
N ALA A 134 -0.75 7.08 5.05
CA ALA A 134 -1.58 7.87 4.14
C ALA A 134 -0.78 8.38 2.92
N ILE A 135 0.42 8.92 3.16
CA ILE A 135 1.37 9.34 2.11
C ILE A 135 1.74 8.16 1.21
N GLY A 136 2.09 7.03 1.82
CA GLY A 136 2.51 5.81 1.13
C GLY A 136 1.41 5.25 0.24
N PHE A 137 0.16 5.20 0.72
CA PHE A 137 -0.98 4.77 -0.09
C PHE A 137 -1.15 5.59 -1.35
N GLY A 138 -1.07 6.92 -1.25
CA GLY A 138 -1.20 7.80 -2.40
C GLY A 138 -0.04 7.69 -3.39
N PHE A 139 1.19 7.68 -2.87
CA PHE A 139 2.40 7.61 -3.68
C PHE A 139 2.52 6.28 -4.45
N TRP A 140 2.41 5.15 -3.74
CA TRP A 140 2.58 3.83 -4.36
C TRP A 140 1.43 3.51 -5.31
N ALA A 141 0.19 3.92 -5.00
CA ALA A 141 -0.92 3.76 -5.93
C ALA A 141 -0.71 4.55 -7.23
N GLY A 142 -0.21 5.79 -7.13
CA GLY A 142 0.10 6.61 -8.30
C GLY A 142 1.32 6.14 -9.09
N MET A 143 2.31 5.51 -8.45
CA MET A 143 3.43 4.93 -9.18
C MET A 143 3.02 3.63 -9.90
N ALA A 144 2.27 2.76 -9.24
CA ALA A 144 1.77 1.54 -9.85
C ALA A 144 0.73 1.81 -10.95
N SER A 145 0.06 2.97 -10.94
CA SER A 145 -0.91 3.33 -11.99
C SER A 145 -0.29 3.59 -13.36
N PHE A 146 1.03 3.76 -13.47
CA PHE A 146 1.68 3.78 -14.79
C PHE A 146 1.47 2.49 -15.59
N THR A 147 1.19 1.37 -14.92
CA THR A 147 0.86 0.10 -15.59
C THR A 147 -0.48 0.12 -16.33
N PHE A 148 -1.40 1.05 -16.02
CA PHE A 148 -2.62 1.25 -16.81
C PHE A 148 -2.35 1.75 -18.24
N LYS A 149 -1.17 2.33 -18.50
CA LYS A 149 -0.80 2.82 -19.84
C LYS A 149 -0.29 1.70 -20.76
N LEU A 150 -0.04 0.50 -20.22
CA LEU A 150 0.43 -0.64 -21.00
C LEU A 150 -0.74 -1.23 -21.82
N LYS A 151 -0.52 -1.41 -23.13
CA LYS A 151 -1.53 -1.96 -24.05
C LYS A 151 -1.76 -3.46 -23.77
N SER A 152 -2.90 -4.02 -24.18
CA SER A 152 -3.25 -5.46 -24.10
C SER A 152 -2.08 -6.43 -24.34
N LYS A 153 -1.27 -6.22 -25.38
CA LYS A 153 -0.13 -7.10 -25.72
C LYS A 153 1.00 -7.10 -24.66
N GLN A 154 1.11 -6.05 -23.86
CA GLN A 154 2.15 -5.83 -22.85
C GLN A 154 1.70 -6.20 -21.42
N GLN A 155 0.51 -6.76 -21.23
CA GLN A 155 0.01 -7.17 -19.90
C GLN A 155 0.92 -8.19 -19.19
N TRP A 156 1.67 -8.98 -19.95
CA TRP A 156 2.71 -9.86 -19.42
C TRP A 156 3.75 -9.11 -18.58
N ILE A 157 4.06 -7.86 -18.93
CA ILE A 157 4.98 -7.02 -18.15
C ILE A 157 4.40 -6.76 -16.76
N THR A 158 3.11 -6.43 -16.66
CA THR A 158 2.44 -6.21 -15.37
C THR A 158 2.46 -7.47 -14.51
N ILE A 159 2.20 -8.65 -15.11
CA ILE A 159 2.27 -9.94 -14.41
C ILE A 159 3.71 -10.19 -13.93
N THR A 160 4.72 -9.99 -14.78
CA THR A 160 6.12 -10.14 -14.39
C THR A 160 6.51 -9.22 -13.25
N ILE A 161 6.06 -7.95 -13.26
CA ILE A 161 6.29 -7.01 -12.16
C ILE A 161 5.64 -7.51 -10.87
N ILE A 162 4.39 -7.99 -10.93
CA ILE A 162 3.69 -8.57 -9.77
C ILE A 162 4.47 -9.77 -9.21
N THR A 163 4.84 -10.72 -10.07
CA THR A 163 5.55 -11.93 -9.66
C THR A 163 6.92 -11.60 -9.08
N LEU A 164 7.69 -10.73 -9.73
CA LEU A 164 8.99 -10.30 -9.24
C LEU A 164 8.87 -9.60 -7.89
N PHE A 165 7.86 -8.74 -7.73
CA PHE A 165 7.61 -8.04 -6.47
C PHE A 165 7.22 -9.01 -5.35
N ILE A 166 6.32 -9.96 -5.60
CA ILE A 166 5.93 -10.98 -4.60
C ILE A 166 7.14 -11.83 -4.22
N ILE A 167 7.94 -12.30 -5.17
CA ILE A 167 9.12 -13.11 -4.89
C ILE A 167 10.15 -12.32 -4.08
N ALA A 168 10.45 -11.07 -4.49
CA ALA A 168 11.40 -10.21 -3.78
C ALA A 168 10.92 -9.89 -2.35
N ALA A 169 9.64 -9.53 -2.19
CA ALA A 169 9.04 -9.30 -0.89
C ALA A 169 9.04 -10.59 -0.04
N THR A 170 8.79 -11.74 -0.66
CA THR A 170 8.77 -13.04 0.04
C THR A 170 10.17 -13.38 0.55
N ALA A 171 11.19 -13.27 -0.31
CA ALA A 171 12.57 -13.52 0.05
C ALA A 171 13.05 -12.56 1.16
N PHE A 172 12.73 -11.28 1.04
CA PHE A 172 13.10 -10.27 2.04
C PHE A 172 12.44 -10.55 3.41
N LEU A 173 11.14 -10.78 3.45
CA LEU A 173 10.42 -11.02 4.69
C LEU A 173 10.75 -12.38 5.31
N TYR A 174 10.96 -13.42 4.51
CA TYR A 174 11.45 -14.71 5.00
C TYR A 174 12.81 -14.57 5.69
N ASN A 175 13.77 -13.92 5.02
CA ASN A 175 15.12 -13.74 5.55
C ASN A 175 15.13 -12.89 6.83
N THR A 176 14.25 -11.90 6.95
CA THR A 176 14.17 -11.05 8.14
C THR A 176 13.50 -11.80 9.31
N LEU A 177 12.39 -12.48 9.06
CA LEU A 177 11.64 -13.23 10.10
C LEU A 177 12.44 -14.38 10.73
N GLN A 178 13.45 -14.94 10.06
CA GLN A 178 14.32 -15.95 10.67
C GLN A 178 15.11 -15.45 11.90
N TYR A 179 15.31 -14.14 12.01
CA TYR A 179 16.06 -13.53 13.13
C TYR A 179 15.18 -13.09 14.29
N LEU A 180 13.89 -13.46 14.31
CA LEU A 180 13.00 -13.32 15.47
C LEU A 180 13.66 -13.88 16.74
N THR A 181 13.73 -13.09 17.81
CA THR A 181 14.19 -13.53 19.13
C THR A 181 13.15 -14.48 19.74
N PRO A 182 13.48 -15.77 19.98
CA PRO A 182 12.55 -16.67 20.65
C PRO A 182 12.53 -16.40 22.17
N ASP A 183 11.38 -16.66 22.79
CA ASP A 183 11.25 -16.78 24.26
C ASP A 183 12.02 -18.03 24.74
N GLU A 184 12.20 -18.18 26.06
CA GLU A 184 12.96 -19.28 26.70
C GLU A 184 12.48 -20.68 26.29
N ASN A 185 11.23 -20.80 25.81
CA ASN A 185 10.61 -22.03 25.32
C ASN A 185 10.69 -22.23 23.80
N GLY A 186 11.45 -21.41 23.06
CA GLY A 186 11.54 -21.48 21.59
C GLY A 186 10.30 -20.94 20.86
N ASN A 187 9.36 -20.32 21.58
CA ASN A 187 8.12 -19.78 21.07
C ASN A 187 8.18 -18.26 20.94
N VAL A 188 7.42 -17.71 20.00
CA VAL A 188 7.14 -16.29 19.88
C VAL A 188 5.70 -16.07 20.34
N LYS A 189 5.48 -15.11 21.24
CA LYS A 189 4.14 -14.77 21.73
C LYS A 189 3.43 -13.89 20.71
N LEU A 190 2.53 -14.46 19.91
CA LEU A 190 1.63 -13.72 19.03
C LEU A 190 0.32 -13.46 19.78
N PHE A 191 0.09 -12.24 20.26
CA PHE A 191 -1.15 -11.86 20.95
C PHE A 191 -1.51 -12.80 22.12
N GLY A 192 -0.51 -13.21 22.90
CA GLY A 192 -0.68 -14.13 24.04
C GLY A 192 -0.72 -15.62 23.67
N ILE A 193 -0.76 -15.96 22.37
CA ILE A 193 -0.65 -17.33 21.88
C ILE A 193 0.83 -17.64 21.59
N ALA A 194 1.36 -18.68 22.22
CA ALA A 194 2.71 -19.16 21.96
C ALA A 194 2.74 -19.91 20.63
N VAL A 195 3.45 -19.37 19.63
CA VAL A 195 3.65 -20.01 18.33
C VAL A 195 5.12 -20.35 18.16
N LYS A 196 5.42 -21.56 17.66
CA LYS A 196 6.80 -21.96 17.37
C LYS A 196 7.42 -21.00 16.34
N LYS A 197 8.61 -20.49 16.62
CA LYS A 197 9.33 -19.53 15.76
C LYS A 197 9.41 -20.01 14.30
N GLU A 198 9.64 -21.30 14.09
CA GLU A 198 9.81 -21.91 12.76
C GLU A 198 8.53 -21.85 11.90
N LEU A 199 7.36 -21.77 12.53
CA LEU A 199 6.08 -21.74 11.80
C LEU A 199 5.79 -20.36 11.20
N ILE A 200 6.35 -19.27 11.73
CA ILE A 200 6.05 -17.90 11.28
C ILE A 200 6.59 -17.65 9.86
N PRO A 201 7.87 -17.90 9.54
CA PRO A 201 8.39 -17.74 8.18
C PRO A 201 7.72 -18.71 7.18
N MET A 202 7.39 -19.93 7.61
CA MET A 202 6.72 -20.92 6.76
C MET A 202 5.30 -20.47 6.40
N LEU A 203 4.53 -20.00 7.38
CA LEU A 203 3.20 -19.44 7.15
C LEU A 203 3.25 -18.29 6.15
N PHE A 204 4.27 -17.43 6.24
CA PHE A 204 4.44 -16.31 5.33
C PHE A 204 4.67 -16.77 3.88
N ILE A 205 5.52 -17.79 3.65
CA ILE A 205 5.71 -18.39 2.32
C ILE A 205 4.38 -18.95 1.79
N ILE A 206 3.62 -19.66 2.63
CA ILE A 206 2.32 -20.24 2.24
C ILE A 206 1.35 -19.13 1.81
N MET A 207 1.22 -18.04 2.58
CA MET A 207 0.30 -16.95 2.27
C MET A 207 0.69 -16.19 1.00
N MET A 208 1.99 -15.97 0.77
CA MET A 208 2.49 -15.36 -0.46
C MET A 208 2.35 -16.28 -1.67
N GLY A 209 2.51 -17.59 -1.47
CA GLY A 209 2.23 -18.61 -2.48
C GLY A 209 0.76 -18.63 -2.90
N ILE A 210 -0.16 -18.61 -1.92
CA ILE A 210 -1.61 -18.49 -2.16
C ILE A 210 -1.93 -17.22 -2.97
N LEU A 211 -1.34 -16.08 -2.60
CA LEU A 211 -1.52 -14.82 -3.32
C LEU A 211 -1.07 -14.92 -4.79
N LEU A 212 0.09 -15.55 -5.03
CA LEU A 212 0.61 -15.76 -6.37
C LEU A 212 -0.29 -16.71 -7.18
N SER A 213 -0.75 -17.80 -6.57
CA SER A 213 -1.71 -18.73 -7.19
C SER A 213 -3.01 -18.01 -7.56
N ILE A 214 -3.57 -17.19 -6.67
CA ILE A 214 -4.76 -16.37 -6.95
C ILE A 214 -4.52 -15.46 -8.15
N CYS A 215 -3.36 -14.80 -8.22
CA CYS A 215 -3.00 -13.93 -9.35
C CYS A 215 -3.03 -14.70 -10.67
N TYR A 216 -2.36 -15.85 -10.75
CA TYR A 216 -2.29 -16.66 -11.96
C TYR A 216 -3.63 -17.28 -12.34
N ILE A 217 -4.41 -17.77 -11.37
CA ILE A 217 -5.76 -18.31 -11.60
C ILE A 217 -6.67 -17.22 -12.16
N MET A 218 -6.66 -16.04 -11.54
CA MET A 218 -7.45 -14.90 -12.00
C MET A 218 -7.07 -14.51 -13.45
N CYS A 219 -5.77 -14.43 -13.75
CA CYS A 219 -5.29 -14.18 -15.11
C CYS A 219 -5.76 -15.26 -16.09
N GLY A 220 -5.60 -16.53 -15.72
CA GLY A 220 -6.02 -17.68 -16.54
C GLY A 220 -7.51 -17.63 -16.87
N ILE A 221 -8.36 -17.36 -15.87
CA ILE A 221 -9.82 -17.23 -16.05
C ILE A 221 -10.14 -16.10 -17.04
N PHE A 222 -9.55 -14.92 -16.89
CA PHE A 222 -9.84 -13.79 -17.78
C PHE A 222 -9.34 -13.99 -19.21
N VAL A 223 -8.22 -14.71 -19.39
CA VAL A 223 -7.72 -15.12 -20.71
C VAL A 223 -8.66 -16.13 -21.35
N LEU A 224 -9.10 -17.15 -20.61
CA LEU A 224 -10.04 -18.18 -21.08
C LEU A 224 -11.40 -17.59 -21.46
N LEU A 225 -11.92 -16.64 -20.66
CA LEU A 225 -13.17 -15.95 -20.93
C LEU A 225 -13.07 -14.89 -22.06
N LYS A 226 -11.88 -14.71 -22.67
CA LYS A 226 -11.59 -13.67 -23.68
C LYS A 226 -11.96 -12.25 -23.23
N LYS A 227 -11.96 -11.98 -21.92
CA LYS A 227 -12.31 -10.68 -21.32
C LYS A 227 -11.08 -9.79 -21.13
N GLN A 228 -10.29 -9.58 -22.19
CA GLN A 228 -9.02 -8.83 -22.14
C GLN A 228 -9.18 -7.41 -21.55
N LYS A 229 -10.30 -6.73 -21.82
CA LYS A 229 -10.59 -5.38 -21.27
C LYS A 229 -10.66 -5.35 -19.74
N TRP A 230 -11.12 -6.43 -19.10
CA TRP A 230 -11.17 -6.52 -17.64
C TRP A 230 -9.79 -6.79 -17.06
N LEU A 231 -8.98 -7.58 -17.77
CA LEU A 231 -7.59 -7.84 -17.40
C LEU A 231 -6.74 -6.56 -17.41
N GLU A 232 -6.98 -5.64 -18.37
CA GLU A 232 -6.33 -4.31 -18.43
C GLU A 232 -6.64 -3.43 -17.21
N ILE A 233 -7.77 -3.67 -16.54
CA ILE A 233 -8.21 -2.88 -15.40
C ILE A 233 -7.77 -3.55 -14.10
N ILE A 234 -8.03 -4.85 -13.96
CA ILE A 234 -7.83 -5.58 -12.71
C ILE A 234 -6.34 -5.77 -12.41
N LEU A 235 -5.49 -6.04 -13.39
CA LEU A 235 -4.06 -6.27 -13.15
C LEU A 235 -3.34 -5.08 -12.51
N PRO A 236 -3.44 -3.85 -13.05
CA PRO A 236 -2.88 -2.67 -12.40
C PRO A 236 -3.43 -2.43 -10.98
N ILE A 237 -4.73 -2.66 -10.76
CA ILE A 237 -5.35 -2.53 -9.44
C ILE A 237 -4.79 -3.57 -8.48
N PHE A 238 -4.64 -4.81 -8.93
CA PHE A 238 -4.08 -5.89 -8.15
C PHE A 238 -2.63 -5.60 -7.75
N LEU A 239 -1.83 -5.05 -8.68
CA LEU A 239 -0.48 -4.54 -8.38
C LEU A 239 -0.51 -3.42 -7.33
N ILE A 240 -1.39 -2.43 -7.46
CA ILE A 240 -1.57 -1.35 -6.48
C ILE A 240 -1.86 -1.95 -5.09
N CYS A 241 -2.79 -2.91 -5.01
CA CYS A 241 -3.15 -3.58 -3.78
C CYS A 241 -1.95 -4.31 -3.16
N ILE A 242 -1.22 -5.11 -3.94
CA ILE A 242 -0.06 -5.86 -3.43
C ILE A 242 1.01 -4.92 -2.87
N VAL A 243 1.40 -3.90 -3.66
CA VAL A 243 2.48 -3.00 -3.27
C VAL A 243 2.11 -2.20 -2.03
N THR A 244 0.89 -1.65 -2.00
CA THR A 244 0.42 -0.89 -0.84
C THR A 244 0.20 -1.76 0.38
N GLU A 245 -0.30 -2.99 0.22
CA GLU A 245 -0.54 -3.88 1.35
C GLU A 245 0.77 -4.37 1.98
N ILE A 246 1.75 -4.74 1.16
CA ILE A 246 3.03 -5.21 1.68
C ILE A 246 3.84 -4.06 2.25
N LEU A 247 4.15 -3.00 1.49
CA LEU A 247 5.09 -1.97 1.96
C LEU A 247 4.49 -1.08 3.05
N ILE A 248 3.23 -0.71 2.88
CA ILE A 248 2.60 0.29 3.74
C ILE A 248 1.81 -0.40 4.84
N THR A 249 0.89 -1.29 4.49
CA THR A 249 -0.02 -1.88 5.47
C THR A 249 0.70 -2.87 6.40
N VAL A 250 1.55 -3.77 5.89
CA VAL A 250 2.24 -4.79 6.71
C VAL A 250 3.44 -4.20 7.45
N LEU A 251 4.30 -3.41 6.79
CA LEU A 251 5.53 -2.93 7.43
C LEU A 251 5.33 -1.63 8.23
N THR A 252 4.56 -0.68 7.69
CA THR A 252 4.47 0.68 8.26
C THR A 252 3.30 0.83 9.22
N ALA A 253 2.10 0.36 8.85
CA ALA A 253 0.93 0.47 9.73
C ALA A 253 1.03 -0.40 10.98
N ALA A 254 1.71 -1.55 10.90
CA ALA A 254 2.01 -2.39 12.06
C ALA A 254 2.76 -1.64 13.18
N TRP A 255 3.56 -0.62 12.82
CA TRP A 255 4.26 0.21 13.80
C TRP A 255 3.31 1.12 14.59
N GLY A 256 2.36 1.76 13.89
CA GLY A 256 1.33 2.56 14.56
C GLY A 256 0.44 1.72 15.46
N ASP A 257 0.05 0.53 14.99
CA ASP A 257 -0.83 -0.36 15.74
C ASP A 257 -0.14 -0.95 16.97
N ALA A 258 1.16 -1.27 16.87
CA ALA A 258 1.93 -1.74 18.01
C ALA A 258 2.07 -0.66 19.10
N GLY A 259 2.22 0.61 18.70
CA GLY A 259 2.20 1.74 19.62
C GLY A 259 0.85 1.92 20.34
N LEU A 260 -0.26 1.52 19.72
CA LEU A 260 -1.60 1.66 20.26
C LEU A 260 -2.07 0.46 21.10
N LEU A 261 -1.75 -0.77 20.67
CA LEU A 261 -2.35 -2.00 21.19
C LEU A 261 -1.42 -2.84 22.07
N THR A 262 -0.11 -2.65 22.00
CA THR A 262 0.87 -3.53 22.67
C THR A 262 1.85 -2.78 23.57
N SER A 263 1.43 -1.65 24.15
CA SER A 263 2.25 -0.78 25.00
C SER A 263 3.15 -1.58 25.97
N ASN A 264 4.47 -1.56 25.72
CA ASN A 264 5.58 -2.12 26.52
C ASN A 264 5.99 -3.59 26.32
N THR A 265 5.71 -4.23 25.18
CA THR A 265 6.39 -5.50 24.83
C THR A 265 7.35 -5.32 23.65
N ASP A 266 8.60 -5.76 23.82
CA ASP A 266 9.65 -5.69 22.79
C ASP A 266 9.26 -6.42 21.48
N ASP A 267 8.29 -7.35 21.56
CA ASP A 267 7.77 -8.14 20.43
C ASP A 267 6.43 -7.64 19.85
N GLY A 268 5.88 -6.52 20.34
CA GLY A 268 4.57 -6.02 19.95
C GLY A 268 4.45 -5.70 18.45
N TYR A 269 5.51 -5.12 17.87
CA TYR A 269 5.58 -4.81 16.44
C TYR A 269 5.57 -6.06 15.56
N ILE A 270 6.41 -7.06 15.86
CA ILE A 270 6.50 -8.27 15.04
C ILE A 270 5.21 -9.09 15.12
N SER A 271 4.54 -9.07 16.29
CA SER A 271 3.21 -9.66 16.44
C SER A 271 2.18 -9.04 15.49
N MET A 272 2.21 -7.71 15.34
CA MET A 272 1.35 -6.99 14.40
C MET A 272 1.67 -7.29 12.94
N VAL A 273 2.96 -7.39 12.60
CA VAL A 273 3.41 -7.79 11.25
C VAL A 273 2.90 -9.19 10.92
N ALA A 274 3.06 -10.16 11.84
CA ALA A 274 2.60 -11.54 11.63
C ALA A 274 1.07 -11.64 11.44
N LEU A 275 0.30 -10.89 12.24
CA LEU A 275 -1.16 -10.84 12.11
C LEU A 275 -1.58 -10.25 10.75
N ARG A 276 -0.93 -9.17 10.32
CA ARG A 276 -1.21 -8.54 9.03
C ARG A 276 -0.84 -9.45 7.87
N VAL A 277 0.25 -10.22 7.99
CA VAL A 277 0.66 -11.24 7.01
C VAL A 277 -0.42 -12.27 6.75
N VAL A 278 -1.03 -12.83 7.80
CA VAL A 278 -2.10 -13.82 7.67
C VAL A 278 -3.30 -13.22 6.92
N GLN A 279 -3.55 -11.92 7.07
CA GLN A 279 -4.67 -11.25 6.45
C GLN A 279 -4.40 -10.79 5.00
N ILE A 280 -3.16 -10.87 4.50
CA ILE A 280 -2.75 -10.33 3.20
C ILE A 280 -3.65 -10.81 2.04
N PRO A 281 -3.84 -12.14 1.81
CA PRO A 281 -4.57 -12.59 0.63
C PRO A 281 -6.02 -12.12 0.61
N LEU A 282 -6.69 -12.20 1.77
CA LEU A 282 -8.07 -11.74 1.92
C LEU A 282 -8.20 -10.24 1.69
N LYS A 283 -7.31 -9.44 2.30
CA LYS A 283 -7.31 -7.97 2.13
C LYS A 283 -7.02 -7.56 0.70
N ILE A 284 -6.09 -8.23 0.01
CA ILE A 284 -5.80 -7.92 -1.39
C ILE A 284 -7.00 -8.23 -2.29
N ILE A 285 -7.66 -9.38 -2.11
CA ILE A 285 -8.88 -9.70 -2.88
C ILE A 285 -9.96 -8.64 -2.64
N PHE A 286 -10.25 -8.34 -1.37
CA PHE A 286 -11.26 -7.36 -0.99
C PHE A 286 -10.96 -5.97 -1.56
N ASN A 287 -9.73 -5.47 -1.35
CA ASN A 287 -9.31 -4.16 -1.84
C ASN A 287 -9.33 -4.10 -3.38
N THR A 288 -8.94 -5.19 -4.06
CA THR A 288 -8.99 -5.26 -5.52
C THR A 288 -10.42 -5.19 -6.03
N ALA A 289 -11.35 -5.94 -5.44
CA ALA A 289 -12.75 -5.93 -5.83
C ALA A 289 -13.38 -4.54 -5.64
N LEU A 290 -13.09 -3.89 -4.51
CA LEU A 290 -13.62 -2.58 -4.19
C LEU A 290 -13.03 -1.50 -5.11
N LEU A 291 -11.70 -1.45 -5.27
CA LEU A 291 -11.04 -0.50 -6.17
C LEU A 291 -11.46 -0.71 -7.63
N ALA A 292 -11.65 -1.95 -8.09
CA ALA A 292 -12.12 -2.23 -9.44
C ALA A 292 -13.54 -1.72 -9.67
N THR A 293 -14.42 -1.88 -8.67
CA THR A 293 -15.79 -1.35 -8.72
C THR A 293 -15.78 0.17 -8.82
N VAL A 294 -15.04 0.84 -7.94
CA VAL A 294 -14.98 2.30 -7.92
C VAL A 294 -14.33 2.84 -9.20
N TYR A 295 -13.25 2.20 -9.66
CA TYR A 295 -12.62 2.58 -10.93
C TYR A 295 -13.58 2.44 -12.12
N SER A 296 -14.38 1.37 -12.16
CA SER A 296 -15.37 1.18 -13.23
C SER A 296 -16.39 2.32 -13.28
N VAL A 297 -16.85 2.78 -12.12
CA VAL A 297 -17.78 3.90 -11.98
C VAL A 297 -17.12 5.25 -12.34
N LEU A 298 -15.88 5.47 -11.93
CA LEU A 298 -15.15 6.73 -12.18
C LEU A 298 -14.50 6.80 -13.57
N ARG A 299 -14.38 5.68 -14.29
CA ARG A 299 -13.78 5.60 -15.62
C ARG A 299 -14.27 6.67 -16.63
N PRO A 300 -15.57 7.02 -16.68
CA PRO A 300 -16.08 8.05 -17.59
C PRO A 300 -15.53 9.45 -17.28
N LEU A 301 -15.16 9.72 -16.02
CA LEU A 301 -14.56 11.00 -15.61
C LEU A 301 -13.08 11.10 -15.99
N ILE A 302 -12.42 9.94 -16.13
CA ILE A 302 -10.97 9.81 -16.38
C ILE A 302 -10.68 9.80 -17.89
N LYS A 303 -11.57 9.22 -18.71
CA LYS A 303 -11.43 9.26 -20.17
C LYS A 303 -11.92 10.59 -20.73
N LYS A 304 -10.96 11.43 -21.12
CA LYS A 304 -11.12 12.34 -22.26
C LYS A 304 -10.87 11.57 -23.55
#